data_AF-A0A0P9CXY7-F1
#
_entry.id   AF-A0A0P9CXY7-F1
#
_cell.length_a   1.000
_cell.length_b   1.000
_cell.length_c   1.000
_cell.angle_alpha   90.00
_cell.angle_beta   90.00
_cell.angle_gamma   90.00
#
_symmetry.space_group_name_H-M   'P 1'
#
loop_
_entity.id
_entity.type
_entity.pdbx_description
1 polymer ?
#
loop_
_entity_poly.entity_id
_entity_poly.type
_entity_poly.pdbx_seq_one_letter_code
_entity_poly.pdbx_strand_id
1 'polypeptide(L)' 'RETDTLGIDAALLAQRLAHPAARTAGSPAEAAAALQEIVQPGDVLLTLGAGDGYQVGEQVLAALQR' A
#
# COMPACT_ATOMS: atom_id res chain seq x y z
N ARG A 1 -8.42 13.91 -2.28
CA ARG A 1 -7.39 13.40 -3.23
C ARG A 1 -6.63 14.62 -3.71
N GLU A 2 -5.30 14.62 -3.59
CA GLU A 2 -4.48 15.78 -3.99
C GLU A 2 -4.77 16.15 -5.45
N THR A 3 -5.03 17.45 -5.66
CA THR A 3 -5.48 17.99 -6.96
C THR A 3 -4.33 18.69 -7.68
N ASP A 4 -3.25 19.01 -6.97
CA ASP A 4 -2.01 19.53 -7.51
C ASP A 4 -0.86 18.65 -7.03
N THR A 5 -0.33 17.81 -7.92
CA THR A 5 0.76 16.90 -7.57
C THR A 5 2.10 17.61 -7.59
N LEU A 6 2.23 18.79 -8.21
CA LEU A 6 3.53 19.47 -8.41
C LEU A 6 4.63 18.53 -8.99
N GLY A 7 4.23 17.48 -9.71
CA GLY A 7 5.13 16.42 -10.22
C GLY A 7 5.56 15.37 -9.17
N ILE A 8 4.96 15.39 -7.98
CA ILE A 8 5.15 14.41 -6.91
C ILE A 8 4.13 13.29 -7.06
N ASP A 9 4.62 12.08 -7.31
CA ASP A 9 3.83 10.86 -7.36
C ASP A 9 4.48 9.73 -6.55
N ALA A 10 3.78 8.59 -6.44
CA ALA A 10 4.26 7.44 -5.70
C ALA A 10 5.57 6.86 -6.25
N ALA A 11 5.78 6.94 -7.57
CA ALA A 11 6.99 6.43 -8.22
C ALA A 11 8.22 7.28 -7.86
N LEU A 12 8.08 8.61 -7.87
CA LEU A 12 9.10 9.53 -7.41
C LEU A 12 9.43 9.29 -5.93
N LEU A 13 8.41 9.11 -5.08
CA LEU A 13 8.61 8.82 -3.66
C LEU A 13 9.37 7.50 -3.44
N ALA A 14 8.99 6.42 -4.14
CA ALA A 14 9.66 5.13 -4.04
C ALA A 14 11.13 5.22 -4.48
N GLN A 15 11.42 5.95 -5.56
CA GLN A 15 12.79 6.21 -6.01
C GLN A 15 13.61 6.97 -4.96
N ARG A 16 13.00 7.94 -4.26
CA ARG A 16 13.67 8.72 -3.20
C ARG A 16 13.87 7.97 -1.90
N LEU A 17 12.96 7.06 -1.55
CA LEU A 17 13.16 6.11 -0.44
C LEU A 17 14.36 5.21 -0.68
N ALA A 18 14.66 4.90 -1.96
CA ALA A 18 15.82 4.12 -2.39
C ALA A 18 15.99 2.81 -1.60
N HIS A 19 14.88 2.14 -1.29
CA HIS A 19 14.85 0.94 -0.46
C HIS A 19 14.30 -0.25 -1.26
N PRO A 20 14.94 -1.43 -1.26
CA PRO A 20 14.53 -2.57 -2.09
C PRO A 20 13.12 -3.11 -1.75
N ALA A 21 12.63 -2.88 -0.54
CA ALA A 21 11.27 -3.26 -0.13
C ALA A 21 10.21 -2.18 -0.45
N ALA A 22 10.59 -0.99 -0.90
CA ALA A 22 9.63 0.04 -1.28
C ALA A 22 9.05 -0.30 -2.66
N ARG A 23 7.73 -0.51 -2.73
CA ARG A 23 7.00 -0.86 -3.95
C ARG A 23 5.85 0.11 -4.13
N THR A 24 5.57 0.50 -5.37
CA THR A 24 4.37 1.26 -5.73
C THR A 24 3.26 0.30 -6.14
N ALA A 25 2.02 0.67 -5.85
CA ALA A 25 0.83 0.00 -6.38
C ALA A 25 -0.07 1.05 -7.04
N GLY A 26 -0.63 0.75 -8.20
CA GLY A 26 -1.51 1.63 -8.95
C GLY A 26 -2.96 1.64 -8.43
N SER A 27 -3.32 0.70 -7.56
CA SER A 27 -4.65 0.63 -6.96
C SER A 27 -4.64 -0.03 -5.56
N PRO A 28 -5.69 0.19 -4.74
CA PRO A 28 -5.84 -0.53 -3.48
C PRO A 28 -5.85 -2.06 -3.62
N ALA A 29 -6.44 -2.57 -4.71
CA ALA A 29 -6.51 -4.01 -4.97
C ALA A 29 -5.13 -4.61 -5.28
N GLU A 30 -4.32 -3.90 -6.07
CA GLU A 30 -2.94 -4.31 -6.36
C GLU A 30 -2.09 -4.29 -5.08
N ALA A 31 -2.24 -3.26 -4.24
CA ALA A 31 -1.56 -3.19 -2.95
C ALA A 31 -1.97 -4.36 -2.04
N ALA A 32 -3.26 -4.68 -1.96
CA ALA A 32 -3.76 -5.77 -1.14
C ALA A 32 -3.26 -7.14 -1.62
N ALA A 33 -3.18 -7.36 -2.94
CA ALA A 33 -2.62 -8.59 -3.50
C ALA A 33 -1.12 -8.74 -3.17
N ALA A 34 -0.34 -7.67 -3.36
CA ALA A 34 1.09 -7.68 -3.04
C ALA A 34 1.35 -7.89 -1.53
N LEU A 35 0.48 -7.36 -0.67
CA LEU A 35 0.59 -7.58 0.78
C LEU A 35 0.30 -9.03 1.14
N GLN A 36 -0.76 -9.65 0.60
CA GLN A 36 -1.11 -11.05 0.87
C GLN A 36 0.04 -12.04 0.59
N GLU A 37 0.91 -11.73 -0.37
CA GLU A 37 2.08 -12.56 -0.67
C GLU A 37 3.17 -12.51 0.42
N ILE A 38 3.20 -11.46 1.25
CA ILE A 38 4.29 -11.21 2.18
C ILE A 38 3.86 -11.28 3.66
N VAL A 39 2.61 -11.00 4.01
CA VAL A 39 2.16 -11.04 5.42
C VAL A 39 2.21 -12.46 5.96
N GLN A 40 2.72 -12.61 7.18
CA GLN A 40 2.81 -13.88 7.90
C GLN A 40 2.02 -13.83 9.22
N PRO A 41 1.65 -15.00 9.79
CA PRO A 41 1.08 -15.05 11.13
C PRO A 41 2.00 -14.39 12.16
N GLY A 42 1.47 -13.40 12.89
CA GLY A 42 2.21 -12.62 13.90
C GLY A 42 2.66 -11.24 13.42
N ASP A 43 2.55 -10.93 12.13
CA ASP A 43 2.86 -9.60 11.61
C ASP A 43 1.82 -8.55 12.01
N VAL A 44 2.24 -7.28 12.03
CA VAL A 44 1.36 -6.12 12.20
C VAL A 44 1.36 -5.30 10.91
N LEU A 45 0.21 -5.23 10.24
CA LEU A 45 0.03 -4.38 9.06
C LEU A 45 -0.46 -2.98 9.47
N LEU A 46 0.26 -1.95 9.01
CA LEU A 46 -0.10 -0.55 9.24
C LEU A 46 -0.46 0.13 7.90
N THR A 47 -1.70 0.58 7.78
CA THR A 47 -2.12 1.46 6.67
C THR A 47 -2.06 2.91 7.12
N LEU A 48 -1.27 3.74 6.44
CA LEU A 48 -1.07 5.15 6.79
C LEU A 48 -1.55 6.04 5.64
N GLY A 49 -2.38 7.02 5.95
CA GLY A 49 -2.89 7.98 4.97
C GLY A 49 -4.19 8.62 5.44
N ALA A 50 -4.60 9.69 4.75
CA ALA A 50 -5.86 10.41 5.01
C ALA A 50 -6.91 10.21 3.89
N GLY A 51 -6.68 9.22 3.03
CA GLY A 51 -7.53 8.91 1.88
C GLY A 51 -8.18 7.54 1.97
N ASP A 52 -8.33 6.91 0.82
CA ASP A 52 -8.90 5.57 0.64
C ASP A 52 -7.93 4.43 0.99
N GLY A 53 -6.74 4.74 1.51
CA GLY A 53 -5.71 3.75 1.88
C GLY A 53 -6.17 2.72 2.93
N TYR A 54 -7.16 3.05 3.78
CA TYR A 54 -7.74 2.10 4.74
C TYR A 54 -8.38 0.88 4.04
N GLN A 55 -8.87 1.04 2.80
CA GLN A 55 -9.50 -0.03 2.04
C GLN A 55 -8.55 -1.19 1.74
N VAL A 56 -7.24 -0.92 1.68
CA VAL A 56 -6.22 -1.96 1.51
C VAL A 56 -6.22 -2.91 2.70
N GLY A 57 -6.28 -2.37 3.93
CA GLY A 57 -6.32 -3.16 5.15
C GLY A 57 -7.55 -4.04 5.24
N GLU A 58 -8.73 -3.48 4.92
CA GLU A 58 -10.00 -4.22 4.88
C GLU A 58 -9.94 -5.39 3.87
N GLN A 59 -9.35 -5.17 2.68
CA GLN A 59 -9.21 -6.21 1.65
C GLN A 59 -8.25 -7.32 2.08
N VAL A 60 -7.12 -6.97 2.70
CA VAL A 60 -6.16 -7.96 3.23
C VAL A 60 -6.82 -8.78 4.33
N LEU A 61 -7.52 -8.13 5.27
CA LEU A 61 -8.20 -8.82 6.37
C LEU A 61 -9.26 -9.80 5.84
N ALA A 62 -10.10 -9.36 4.90
CA ALA A 62 -11.13 -10.21 4.28
C ALA A 62 -10.54 -11.39 3.50
N ALA A 63 -9.31 -11.26 2.97
CA ALA A 63 -8.63 -12.36 2.30
C ALA A 63 -8.05 -13.39 3.27
N LEU A 64 -7.50 -12.93 4.41
CA LEU A 64 -6.90 -13.80 5.44
C LEU A 64 -7.92 -14.51 6.34
N GLN A 65 -9.18 -14.06 6.34
CA GLN A 65 -10.27 -14.67 7.11
C GLN A 65 -11.01 -15.81 6.37
N ARG A 66 -10.61 -16.14 5.14
CA ARG A 66 -11.15 -17.29 4.40
C ARG A 66 -10.36 -18.55 4.69
#